data_AF-A0A961BEW6-F1
#
_entry.id   AF-A0A961BEW6-F1
#
_cell.length_a   1.000
_cell.length_b   1.000
_cell.length_c   1.000
_cell.angle_alpha   90.00
_cell.angle_beta   90.00
_cell.angle_gamma   90.00
#
_symmetry.space_group_name_H-M   'P 1'
#
loop_
_entity.id
_entity.type
_entity.pdbx_description
1 polymer ?
#
loop_
_entity_poly.entity_id
_entity_poly.type
_entity_poly.pdbx_seq_one_letter_code
_entity_poly.pdbx_strand_id
1 'polypeptide(L)'
;MNIRLHLQSPGLNMDAVLRPDALPSLIELIQRHKVPAAELAEHEKNPRRPGPPRPPGPPNRRRGITEPSRGRGSLDDVLAPPPEWEASTLPARDKVATMNLEEFLGQVAPKTFPEKILALGAWLAARRDQPVIRPGDLKRLLVRLRQEPPANPGRDFRQAKELGWLMPLGHREFALTNAGWHQLAAMLAAGDGLPKGS
;
A
#
# COMPACT_ATOMS: atom_id res chain seq x y z
N MET A 1 10.35 -6.81 -39.57
CA MET A 1 10.75 -8.00 -38.78
C MET A 1 10.26 -7.77 -37.36
N ASN A 2 9.44 -8.67 -36.81
CA ASN A 2 8.82 -8.45 -35.49
C ASN A 2 9.43 -9.41 -34.48
N ILE A 3 9.68 -8.93 -33.26
CA ILE A 3 10.29 -9.73 -32.19
C ILE A 3 9.22 -9.99 -31.14
N ARG A 4 9.09 -11.24 -30.71
CA ARG A 4 8.21 -11.63 -29.60
C ARG A 4 9.03 -11.74 -28.33
N LEU A 5 8.59 -11.04 -27.29
CA LEU A 5 9.18 -11.08 -25.96
C LEU A 5 8.22 -11.80 -25.02
N HIS A 6 8.75 -12.79 -24.30
CA HIS A 6 8.03 -13.53 -23.27
C HIS A 6 8.70 -13.25 -21.93
N LEU A 7 8.03 -12.55 -21.01
CA LEU A 7 8.53 -12.26 -19.67
C LEU A 7 7.91 -13.20 -18.64
N GLN A 8 8.76 -13.87 -17.86
CA GLN A 8 8.37 -14.74 -16.75
C GLN A 8 8.91 -14.21 -15.44
N SER A 9 8.03 -13.97 -14.48
CA SER A 9 8.40 -13.73 -13.09
C SER A 9 7.34 -14.33 -12.15
N PRO A 10 7.66 -14.60 -10.88
CA PRO A 10 6.69 -15.18 -9.94
C PRO A 10 5.41 -14.33 -9.85
N GLY A 11 4.29 -14.86 -10.35
CA GLY A 11 3.00 -14.16 -10.35
C GLY A 11 2.73 -13.25 -11.55
N LEU A 12 3.64 -13.18 -12.54
CA LEU A 12 3.45 -12.40 -13.77
C LEU A 12 4.04 -13.14 -14.98
N ASN A 13 3.16 -13.50 -15.91
CA ASN A 13 3.51 -14.02 -17.23
C ASN A 13 2.96 -13.04 -18.28
N MET A 14 3.83 -12.50 -19.13
CA MET A 14 3.42 -11.49 -20.12
C MET A 14 4.10 -11.72 -21.46
N ASP A 15 3.32 -11.63 -22.53
CA ASP A 15 3.79 -11.68 -23.91
C ASP A 15 3.62 -10.33 -24.60
N ALA A 16 4.67 -9.86 -25.27
CA ALA A 16 4.64 -8.62 -26.03
C ALA A 16 5.26 -8.80 -27.41
N VAL A 17 4.65 -8.16 -28.42
CA VAL A 17 5.22 -8.10 -29.77
C VAL A 17 5.88 -6.73 -29.92
N LEU A 18 7.21 -6.72 -30.00
CA LEU A 18 7.97 -5.50 -30.18
C LEU A 18 8.13 -5.17 -31.67
N ARG A 19 7.87 -3.91 -32.00
CA ARG A 19 8.19 -3.36 -33.31
C ARG A 19 9.69 -3.02 -33.38
N PRO A 20 10.33 -3.10 -34.57
CA PRO A 20 11.77 -2.91 -34.70
C PRO A 20 12.27 -1.49 -34.34
N ASP A 21 11.43 -0.48 -34.46
CA ASP A 21 11.70 0.90 -34.04
C ASP A 21 11.78 1.08 -32.52
N ALA A 22 11.18 0.17 -31.73
CA ALA A 22 11.21 0.22 -30.26
C ALA A 22 12.44 -0.49 -29.64
N LEU A 23 13.26 -1.17 -30.45
CA LEU A 23 14.45 -1.89 -29.97
C LEU A 23 15.47 -1.00 -29.25
N PRO A 24 15.84 0.20 -29.77
CA PRO A 24 16.81 1.05 -29.11
C PRO A 24 16.36 1.48 -27.70
N SER A 25 15.09 1.87 -27.55
CA SER A 25 14.53 2.27 -26.27
C SER A 25 14.48 1.11 -25.27
N LEU A 26 14.21 -0.11 -25.73
CA LEU A 26 14.25 -1.30 -24.88
C LEU A 26 15.68 -1.57 -24.36
N ILE A 27 16.68 -1.46 -25.24
CA ILE A 27 18.09 -1.65 -24.86
C ILE A 27 18.51 -0.62 -23.81
N GLU A 28 18.13 0.65 -23.99
CA GLU A 28 18.43 1.73 -23.06
C GLU A 28 17.79 1.46 -21.68
N LEU A 29 16.54 1.01 -21.65
CA LEU A 29 15.83 0.67 -20.42
C LEU A 29 16.49 -0.51 -19.69
N ILE A 30 16.91 -1.55 -20.43
CA ILE A 30 17.65 -2.69 -19.86
C ILE A 30 18.99 -2.23 -19.27
N GLN A 31 19.73 -1.35 -19.96
CA GLN A 31 21.01 -0.85 -19.47
C GLN A 31 20.85 -0.01 -18.20
N ARG A 32 19.82 0.85 -18.16
CA ARG A 32 19.54 1.72 -17.01
C ARG A 32 19.16 0.94 -15.75
N HIS A 33 18.48 -0.19 -15.91
CA HIS A 33 18.00 -1.03 -14.81
C HIS A 33 18.83 -2.30 -14.60
N LYS A 34 20.04 -2.36 -15.18
CA LYS A 34 20.92 -3.52 -15.03
C LYS A 34 21.46 -3.54 -13.60
N VAL A 35 20.84 -4.35 -12.74
CA VAL A 35 21.33 -4.59 -11.38
C VAL A 35 22.67 -5.30 -11.49
N PRO A 36 23.75 -4.77 -10.89
CA PRO A 36 25.04 -5.43 -10.89
C PRO A 36 24.92 -6.79 -10.21
N ALA A 37 25.45 -7.84 -10.85
CA ALA A 37 25.32 -9.22 -10.40
C ALA A 37 25.81 -9.48 -8.95
N ALA A 38 26.63 -8.58 -8.40
CA ALA A 38 27.06 -8.61 -7.01
C ALA A 38 25.91 -8.44 -5.99
N GLU A 39 24.85 -7.68 -6.31
CA GLU A 39 23.74 -7.43 -5.39
C GLU A 39 22.72 -8.59 -5.33
N LEU A 40 22.63 -9.39 -6.40
CA LEU A 40 21.73 -10.55 -6.45
C LEU A 40 22.22 -11.70 -5.56
N ALA A 41 23.53 -11.82 -5.34
CA ALA A 41 24.13 -12.89 -4.53
C ALA A 41 23.86 -12.75 -3.02
N GLU A 42 23.54 -11.54 -2.52
CA GLU A 42 23.23 -11.33 -1.10
C GLU A 42 21.81 -11.77 -0.73
N HIS A 43 20.88 -11.83 -1.69
CA HIS A 43 19.49 -12.24 -1.43
C HIS A 43 19.28 -13.76 -1.39
N GLU A 44 20.23 -14.55 -1.88
CA GLU A 44 20.10 -16.02 -1.94
C GLU A 44 20.76 -16.75 -0.74
N LYS A 45 21.53 -16.04 0.09
CA LYS A 45 22.25 -16.62 1.25
C LYS A 45 21.45 -16.63 2.56
N ASN A 46 20.13 -16.80 2.50
CA ASN A 46 19.37 -17.18 3.70
C ASN A 46 18.95 -18.65 3.60
N PRO A 47 19.82 -19.61 3.96
CA PRO A 47 19.43 -21.01 4.02
C PRO A 47 18.30 -21.12 5.04
N ARG A 48 17.11 -21.44 4.55
CA ARG A 48 15.95 -21.78 5.38
C ARG A 48 16.41 -22.81 6.40
N ARG A 49 16.59 -22.40 7.66
CA ARG A 49 16.84 -23.33 8.76
C ARG A 49 15.74 -24.39 8.69
N PRO A 50 16.05 -25.68 8.55
CA PRO A 50 15.06 -26.72 8.76
C PRO A 50 14.54 -26.55 10.19
N GLY A 51 13.26 -26.21 10.31
CA GLY A 51 12.62 -26.11 11.61
C GLY A 51 12.72 -27.46 12.35
N PRO A 52 12.78 -27.44 13.70
CA PRO A 52 12.82 -28.67 14.46
C PRO A 52 11.62 -29.57 14.10
N PRO A 53 11.79 -30.90 14.14
CA PRO A 53 10.70 -31.84 13.91
C PRO A 53 9.55 -31.52 14.87
N ARG A 54 8.35 -31.32 14.31
CA ARG A 54 7.15 -31.12 15.13
C ARG A 54 6.96 -32.36 16.01
N PRO A 55 6.77 -32.20 17.33
CA PRO A 55 6.43 -33.32 18.20
C PRO A 55 5.08 -33.93 17.76
N PRO A 56 4.88 -35.24 17.95
CA PRO A 56 3.60 -35.88 17.70
C PRO A 56 2.53 -35.24 18.58
N GLY A 57 1.53 -34.64 17.93
CA GLY A 57 0.41 -34.02 18.62
C GLY A 57 -0.42 -35.06 19.39
N PRO A 58 -0.99 -34.71 20.55
CA PRO A 58 -1.82 -35.62 21.33
C PRO A 58 -3.09 -36.04 20.56
N PRO A 59 -3.67 -37.22 20.88
CA PRO A 59 -4.87 -37.71 20.24
C PRO A 59 -6.04 -36.75 20.45
N ASN A 60 -6.68 -36.43 19.33
CA ASN A 60 -7.75 -35.45 19.18
C ASN A 60 -8.98 -35.85 20.03
N ARG A 61 -9.04 -35.42 21.30
CA ARG A 61 -10.26 -35.47 22.10
C ARG A 61 -11.24 -34.43 21.54
N ARG A 62 -12.10 -34.89 20.63
CA ARG A 62 -13.31 -34.18 20.19
C ARG A 62 -14.12 -33.73 21.42
N ARG A 63 -13.92 -32.50 21.86
CA ARG A 63 -14.92 -31.74 22.61
C ARG A 63 -15.64 -30.85 21.60
N GLY A 64 -16.97 -30.94 21.60
CA GLY A 64 -17.85 -30.10 20.81
C GLY A 64 -17.62 -28.62 21.13
N ILE A 65 -16.74 -28.00 20.34
CA ILE A 65 -16.64 -26.56 20.23
C ILE A 65 -17.55 -26.22 19.06
N THR A 66 -18.69 -25.63 19.36
CA THR A 66 -19.46 -24.78 18.45
C THR A 66 -18.47 -23.85 17.77
N GLU A 67 -18.12 -24.15 16.52
CA GLU A 67 -17.34 -23.25 15.69
C GLU A 67 -18.10 -21.93 15.61
N PRO A 68 -17.54 -20.78 16.05
CA PRO A 68 -18.03 -19.52 15.55
C PRO A 68 -17.66 -19.53 14.07
N SER A 69 -18.67 -19.66 13.21
CA SER A 69 -18.58 -19.52 11.77
C SER A 69 -17.67 -18.36 11.43
N ARG A 70 -16.40 -18.67 11.11
CA ARG A 70 -15.52 -17.73 10.42
C ARG A 70 -16.17 -17.55 9.08
N GLY A 71 -16.91 -16.45 8.95
CA GLY A 71 -17.52 -16.01 7.71
C GLY A 71 -16.48 -16.17 6.62
N ARG A 72 -16.70 -17.19 5.80
CA ARG A 72 -16.01 -17.42 4.55
C ARG A 72 -16.36 -16.16 3.76
N GLY A 73 -15.42 -15.20 3.71
CA GLY A 73 -15.57 -14.02 2.88
C GLY A 73 -16.01 -14.50 1.50
N SER A 74 -17.15 -13.98 1.05
CA SER A 74 -17.74 -14.37 -0.23
C SER A 74 -16.67 -14.32 -1.29
N LEU A 75 -16.63 -15.32 -2.18
CA LEU A 75 -15.79 -15.26 -3.38
C LEU A 75 -16.21 -14.11 -4.33
N ASP A 76 -17.31 -13.41 -3.99
CA ASP A 76 -17.80 -12.18 -4.59
C ASP A 76 -17.22 -10.90 -3.96
N ASP A 77 -16.08 -10.95 -3.24
CA ASP A 77 -15.17 -9.80 -3.17
C ASP A 77 -14.59 -9.58 -4.58
N VAL A 78 -15.46 -9.20 -5.50
CA VAL A 78 -15.17 -8.69 -6.82
C VAL A 78 -14.18 -7.57 -6.58
N LEU A 79 -12.94 -7.72 -7.08
CA LEU A 79 -11.95 -6.65 -7.10
C LEU A 79 -12.65 -5.42 -7.70
N ALA A 80 -13.06 -4.49 -6.84
CA ALA A 80 -13.56 -3.22 -7.32
C ALA A 80 -12.43 -2.63 -8.17
N PRO A 81 -12.72 -2.18 -9.40
CA PRO A 81 -11.70 -1.51 -10.18
C PRO A 81 -11.13 -0.36 -9.33
N PRO A 82 -9.81 -0.12 -9.41
CA PRO A 82 -9.20 0.96 -8.65
C PRO A 82 -9.98 2.26 -8.92
N PRO A 83 -10.24 3.07 -7.88
CA PRO A 83 -11.04 4.27 -8.06
C PRO A 83 -10.36 5.19 -9.08
N GLU A 84 -11.10 5.54 -10.14
CA GLU A 84 -10.70 6.64 -11.00
C GLU A 84 -10.74 7.93 -10.18
N TRP A 85 -9.62 8.65 -10.13
CA TRP A 85 -9.53 9.88 -9.37
C TRP A 85 -10.28 11.00 -10.08
N GLU A 86 -11.10 11.72 -9.33
CA GLU A 86 -11.73 12.94 -9.84
C GLU A 86 -10.69 14.05 -10.04
N ALA A 87 -10.87 14.86 -11.09
CA ALA A 87 -9.99 15.99 -11.39
C ALA A 87 -9.87 16.99 -10.23
N SER A 88 -10.90 17.10 -9.39
CA SER A 88 -10.94 17.93 -8.18
C SER A 88 -9.91 17.52 -7.11
N THR A 89 -9.46 16.26 -7.13
CA THR A 89 -8.51 15.71 -6.14
C THR A 89 -7.05 15.78 -6.59
N LEU A 90 -6.80 16.02 -7.89
CA LEU A 90 -5.46 16.09 -8.47
C LEU A 90 -4.56 17.16 -7.82
N PRO A 91 -5.02 18.40 -7.55
CA PRO A 91 -4.15 19.42 -6.96
C PRO A 91 -3.65 19.03 -5.57
N ALA A 92 -4.50 18.38 -4.77
CA ALA A 92 -4.12 17.89 -3.45
C ALA A 92 -3.07 16.78 -3.59
N ARG A 93 -3.26 15.85 -4.53
CA ARG A 93 -2.31 14.77 -4.79
C ARG A 93 -0.96 15.27 -5.25
N ASP A 94 -0.93 16.22 -6.19
CA ASP A 94 0.31 16.81 -6.71
C ASP A 94 1.08 17.56 -5.61
N LYS A 95 0.36 18.32 -4.76
CA LYS A 95 0.95 18.97 -3.58
C LYS A 95 1.55 17.93 -2.64
N VAL A 96 0.83 16.85 -2.33
CA VAL A 96 1.32 15.77 -1.44
C VAL A 96 2.50 15.00 -2.04
N ALA A 97 2.53 14.79 -3.36
CA ALA A 97 3.60 14.07 -4.04
C ALA A 97 4.95 14.80 -3.93
N THR A 98 4.93 16.13 -3.96
CA THR A 98 6.14 16.97 -3.88
C THR A 98 6.67 17.15 -2.46
N MET A 99 5.79 17.12 -1.44
CA MET A 99 6.16 17.34 -0.04
C MET A 99 6.84 16.15 0.62
N ASN A 100 7.82 16.42 1.48
CA ASN A 100 8.40 15.38 2.33
C ASN A 100 7.39 14.92 3.40
N LEU A 101 7.58 13.72 3.96
CA LEU A 101 6.60 13.12 4.87
C LEU A 101 6.41 13.95 6.15
N GLU A 102 7.49 14.50 6.71
CA GLU A 102 7.46 15.24 7.98
C GLU A 102 6.79 16.60 7.82
N GLU A 103 7.13 17.32 6.74
CA GLU A 103 6.51 18.59 6.35
C GLU A 103 5.02 18.40 6.07
N PHE A 104 4.67 17.38 5.29
CA PHE A 104 3.27 17.05 5.00
C PHE A 104 2.47 16.77 6.28
N LEU A 105 3.00 15.96 7.20
CA LEU A 105 2.32 15.70 8.47
C LEU A 105 2.29 16.90 9.41
N GLY A 106 3.32 17.75 9.37
CA GLY A 106 3.34 19.02 10.10
C GLY A 106 2.24 19.97 9.62
N GLN A 107 2.00 20.03 8.31
CA GLN A 107 0.96 20.86 7.72
C GLN A 107 -0.45 20.30 7.96
N VAL A 108 -0.66 18.99 7.79
CA VAL A 108 -1.96 18.35 8.01
C VAL A 108 -2.32 18.29 9.51
N ALA A 109 -1.30 18.15 10.37
CA ALA A 109 -1.43 18.03 11.83
C ALA A 109 -2.56 17.07 12.28
N PRO A 110 -2.57 15.80 11.81
CA PRO A 110 -3.66 14.86 12.09
C PRO A 110 -3.77 14.58 13.59
N LYS A 111 -4.96 14.78 14.14
CA LYS A 111 -5.23 14.68 15.59
C LYS A 111 -5.61 13.25 15.98
N THR A 112 -6.38 12.58 15.13
CA THR A 112 -6.91 11.25 15.42
C THR A 112 -6.17 10.16 14.63
N PHE A 113 -6.19 8.91 15.09
CA PHE A 113 -5.59 7.80 14.35
C PHE A 113 -6.24 7.55 12.98
N PRO A 114 -7.57 7.63 12.80
CA PRO A 114 -8.19 7.60 11.48
C PRO A 114 -7.64 8.69 10.53
N GLU A 115 -7.46 9.91 11.01
CA GLU A 115 -6.84 11.00 10.23
C GLU A 115 -5.36 10.71 9.91
N LYS A 116 -4.60 10.12 10.84
CA LYS A 116 -3.23 9.68 10.57
C LYS A 116 -3.19 8.60 9.49
N ILE A 117 -4.13 7.65 9.53
CA ILE A 117 -4.27 6.62 8.50
C ILE A 117 -4.58 7.27 7.14
N LEU A 118 -5.51 8.24 7.11
CA LEU A 118 -5.84 8.99 5.91
C LEU A 118 -4.62 9.73 5.34
N ALA A 119 -3.92 10.51 6.17
CA ALA A 119 -2.77 11.29 5.76
C ALA A 119 -1.62 10.40 5.24
N LEU A 120 -1.21 9.40 6.03
CA LEU A 120 -0.14 8.49 5.63
C LEU A 120 -0.52 7.66 4.39
N GLY A 121 -1.78 7.26 4.30
CA GLY A 121 -2.31 6.58 3.12
C GLY A 121 -2.22 7.45 1.87
N ALA A 122 -2.62 8.72 1.97
CA ALA A 122 -2.59 9.67 0.86
C ALA A 122 -1.16 9.92 0.38
N TRP A 123 -0.22 10.08 1.32
CA TRP A 123 1.18 10.25 0.99
C TRP A 123 1.77 9.04 0.25
N LEU A 124 1.40 7.82 0.65
CA LEU A 124 1.79 6.61 -0.08
C LEU A 124 1.16 6.54 -1.47
N ALA A 125 -0.14 6.83 -1.58
CA ALA A 125 -0.89 6.78 -2.84
C ALA A 125 -0.48 7.87 -3.84
N ALA A 126 -0.01 9.03 -3.37
CA ALA A 126 0.49 10.10 -4.23
C ALA A 126 1.82 9.74 -4.91
N ARG A 127 2.64 8.90 -4.26
CA ARG A 127 4.01 8.59 -4.70
C ARG A 127 4.15 7.23 -5.37
N ARG A 128 3.22 6.32 -5.09
CA ARG A 128 3.16 5.02 -5.73
C ARG A 128 2.24 5.12 -6.94
N ASP A 129 2.61 4.40 -7.98
CA ASP A 129 1.76 4.24 -9.18
C ASP A 129 0.47 3.48 -8.84
N GLN A 130 0.49 2.68 -7.76
CA GLN A 130 -0.66 1.95 -7.25
C GLN A 130 -1.22 2.60 -5.97
N PRO A 131 -2.53 2.91 -5.90
CA PRO A 131 -3.18 3.49 -4.72
C PRO A 131 -3.47 2.46 -3.63
N VAL A 132 -2.62 1.43 -3.47
CA VAL A 132 -2.84 0.37 -2.50
C VAL A 132 -2.15 0.70 -1.18
N ILE A 133 -2.94 0.85 -0.14
CA ILE A 133 -2.55 1.06 1.25
C ILE A 133 -2.65 -0.26 2.01
N ARG A 134 -1.54 -0.64 2.64
CA ARG A 134 -1.47 -1.80 3.53
C ARG A 134 -1.21 -1.34 4.97
N PRO A 135 -1.87 -1.93 5.99
CA PRO A 135 -1.60 -1.62 7.39
C PRO A 135 -0.12 -1.78 7.79
N GLY A 136 0.58 -2.74 7.19
CA GLY A 136 2.01 -2.94 7.40
C GLY A 136 2.87 -1.76 6.96
N ASP A 137 2.51 -1.09 5.87
CA ASP A 137 3.23 0.08 5.36
C ASP A 137 3.01 1.28 6.30
N LEU A 138 1.78 1.50 6.76
CA LEU A 138 1.47 2.57 7.72
C LEU A 138 2.22 2.37 9.04
N LYS A 139 2.28 1.13 9.54
CA LYS A 139 3.05 0.82 10.75
C LYS A 139 4.53 1.17 10.59
N ARG A 140 5.13 0.84 9.44
CA ARG A 140 6.54 1.17 9.15
C ARG A 140 6.77 2.69 9.13
N LEU A 141 5.84 3.45 8.53
CA LEU A 141 5.92 4.91 8.52
C LEU A 141 5.79 5.52 9.91
N LEU A 142 4.82 5.06 10.73
CA LEU A 142 4.65 5.55 12.10
C LEU A 142 5.90 5.30 12.95
N VAL A 143 6.49 4.10 12.85
CA VAL A 143 7.75 3.78 13.54
C VAL A 143 8.90 4.66 13.07
N ARG A 144 9.02 4.90 11.75
CA ARG A 144 10.03 5.81 11.19
C ARG A 144 9.89 7.23 11.74
N LEU A 145 8.66 7.69 11.91
CA LEU A 145 8.31 9.01 12.45
C LEU A 145 8.38 9.07 13.98
N ARG A 146 8.78 7.98 14.65
CA ARG A 146 8.79 7.85 16.12
C ARG A 146 7.43 8.16 16.77
N GLN A 147 6.33 7.94 16.04
CA GLN A 147 4.99 8.05 16.59
C GLN A 147 4.54 6.72 17.17
N GLU A 148 3.79 6.77 18.27
CA GLU A 148 3.23 5.59 18.86
C GLU A 148 2.23 4.92 17.91
N PRO A 149 2.32 3.59 17.72
CA PRO A 149 1.33 2.86 16.95
C PRO A 149 -0.03 2.91 17.67
N PRO A 150 -1.15 2.84 16.93
CA PRO A 150 -2.46 2.74 17.54
C PRO A 150 -2.56 1.49 18.42
N ALA A 151 -3.24 1.62 19.56
CA ALA A 151 -3.53 0.48 20.44
C ALA A 151 -4.39 -0.58 19.73
N ASN A 152 -5.27 -0.16 18.82
CA ASN A 152 -6.11 -1.06 18.02
C ASN A 152 -6.23 -0.58 16.56
N PRO A 153 -5.23 -0.86 15.71
CA PRO A 153 -5.24 -0.43 14.31
C PRO A 153 -6.49 -0.92 13.56
N GLY A 154 -6.99 -2.12 13.89
CA GLY A 154 -8.17 -2.67 13.23
C GLY A 154 -9.43 -1.84 13.43
N ARG A 155 -9.59 -1.21 14.60
CA ARG A 155 -10.70 -0.30 14.88
C ARG A 155 -10.60 0.97 14.06
N ASP A 156 -9.42 1.60 14.03
CA ASP A 156 -9.24 2.90 13.38
C ASP A 156 -9.36 2.77 11.85
N PHE A 157 -8.90 1.66 11.26
CA PHE A 157 -9.14 1.33 9.85
C PHE A 157 -10.62 1.12 9.54
N ARG A 158 -11.36 0.44 10.44
CA ARG A 158 -12.81 0.25 10.27
C ARG A 158 -13.53 1.59 10.31
N GLN A 159 -13.15 2.47 11.22
CA GLN A 159 -13.71 3.82 11.32
C GLN A 159 -13.41 4.65 10.05
N ALA A 160 -12.18 4.63 9.54
CA ALA A 160 -11.85 5.31 8.29
C ALA A 160 -12.64 4.75 7.08
N LYS A 161 -12.95 3.44 7.08
CA LYS A 161 -13.84 2.83 6.08
C LYS A 161 -15.29 3.29 6.26
N GLU A 162 -15.81 3.31 7.48
CA GLU A 162 -17.18 3.76 7.80
C GLU A 162 -17.40 5.23 7.45
N LEU A 163 -16.37 6.07 7.60
CA LEU A 163 -16.36 7.47 7.16
C LEU A 163 -16.25 7.64 5.64
N GLY A 164 -16.12 6.56 4.89
CA GLY A 164 -16.02 6.57 3.43
C GLY A 164 -14.67 7.07 2.91
N TRP A 165 -13.65 7.21 3.75
CA TRP A 165 -12.31 7.68 3.33
C TRP A 165 -11.48 6.60 2.66
N LEU A 166 -11.74 5.34 3.03
CA LEU A 166 -11.05 4.16 2.51
C LEU A 166 -12.04 3.18 1.90
N MET A 167 -11.68 2.62 0.75
CA MET A 167 -12.37 1.52 0.09
C MET A 167 -11.52 0.24 0.19
N PRO A 168 -12.09 -0.90 0.60
CA PRO A 168 -11.37 -2.18 0.57
C PRO A 168 -11.17 -2.63 -0.89
N LEU A 169 -9.96 -3.07 -1.24
CA LEU A 169 -9.65 -3.70 -2.53
C LEU A 169 -9.43 -5.22 -2.42
N GLY A 170 -9.15 -5.71 -1.22
CA GLY A 170 -8.87 -7.12 -0.97
C GLY A 170 -8.48 -7.39 0.47
N HIS A 171 -7.79 -8.51 0.72
CA HIS A 171 -7.42 -8.91 2.07
C HIS A 171 -6.36 -7.98 2.68
N ARG A 172 -6.81 -7.04 3.51
CA ARG A 172 -6.00 -6.00 4.18
C ARG A 172 -5.38 -4.98 3.22
N GLU A 173 -6.03 -4.78 2.08
CA GLU A 173 -5.64 -3.79 1.08
C GLU A 173 -6.76 -2.77 0.93
N PHE A 174 -6.39 -1.49 0.93
CA PHE A 174 -7.32 -0.38 0.89
C PHE A 174 -6.86 0.64 -0.16
N ALA A 175 -7.78 1.39 -0.73
CA ALA A 175 -7.49 2.58 -1.51
C ALA A 175 -8.17 3.80 -0.89
N LEU A 176 -7.61 4.99 -1.12
CA LEU A 176 -8.34 6.23 -0.84
C LEU A 176 -9.48 6.41 -1.82
N THR A 177 -10.61 6.86 -1.30
CA THR A 177 -11.73 7.36 -2.09
C THR A 177 -11.56 8.85 -2.40
N ASN A 178 -12.38 9.39 -3.29
CA ASN A 178 -12.45 10.84 -3.53
C ASN A 178 -12.85 11.59 -2.24
N ALA A 179 -13.75 11.03 -1.43
CA ALA A 179 -14.12 11.60 -0.13
C ALA A 179 -12.93 11.69 0.83
N GLY A 180 -12.04 10.69 0.85
CA GLY A 180 -10.79 10.73 1.60
C GLY A 180 -9.86 11.86 1.14
N TRP A 181 -9.70 12.02 -0.18
CA TRP A 181 -8.90 13.11 -0.75
C TRP A 181 -9.48 14.50 -0.45
N HIS A 182 -10.80 14.67 -0.52
CA HIS A 182 -11.45 15.92 -0.13
C HIS A 182 -11.25 16.24 1.35
N GLN A 183 -11.38 15.25 2.23
CA GLN A 183 -11.11 15.43 3.65
C GLN A 183 -9.65 15.85 3.88
N LEU A 184 -8.70 15.25 3.17
CA LEU A 184 -7.30 15.64 3.25
C LEU A 184 -7.06 17.08 2.78
N ALA A 185 -7.68 17.48 1.67
CA ALA A 185 -7.61 18.85 1.16
C ALA A 185 -8.14 19.86 2.18
N ALA A 186 -9.25 19.53 2.86
CA ALA A 186 -9.80 20.36 3.94
C ALA A 186 -8.83 20.46 5.14
N MET A 187 -8.16 19.37 5.52
CA MET A 187 -7.15 19.40 6.58
C MET A 187 -5.92 20.25 6.20
N LEU A 188 -5.45 20.14 4.96
CA LEU A 188 -4.35 20.97 4.45
C LEU A 188 -4.72 22.46 4.47
N ALA A 189 -5.94 22.81 4.05
CA ALA A 189 -6.42 24.18 4.08
C ALA A 189 -6.55 24.72 5.52
N ALA A 190 -6.96 23.88 6.47
CA ALA A 190 -7.04 24.25 7.89
C ALA A 190 -5.64 24.45 8.52
N GLY A 191 -4.65 23.66 8.11
CA GLY A 191 -3.27 23.77 8.57
C GLY A 191 -2.54 25.02 8.09
N ASP A 192 -2.79 25.45 6.85
CA ASP A 192 -2.23 26.68 6.28
C ASP A 192 -2.72 27.95 6.99
N GLY A 193 -3.85 27.87 7.72
CA GLY A 193 -4.45 28.99 8.44
C GLY A 193 -3.91 29.24 9.85
N LEU A 194 -3.05 28.38 10.41
CA LEU A 194 -2.44 28.66 11.71
C LEU A 194 -1.31 29.70 11.55
N PRO A 195 -1.39 30.87 12.21
CA PRO A 195 -0.27 31.81 12.22
C PRO A 195 0.93 31.09 12.84
N LYS A 196 2.02 30.95 12.07
CA LYS A 196 3.30 30.53 12.60
C LYS A 196 3.71 31.59 13.62
N GLY A 197 3.51 31.29 14.90
CA GLY A 197 3.82 32.21 15.99
C GLY A 197 5.26 32.68 15.88
N SER A 198 5.40 33.99 15.69
CA SER A 198 6.64 34.75 15.78
C SER A 198 7.28 34.66 17.17
#